data_AF-A0A7W4C7E8-F1
#
_entry.id   AF-A0A7W4C7E8-F1
#
_cell.length_a   1.000
_cell.length_b   1.000
_cell.length_c   1.000
_cell.angle_alpha   90.00
_cell.angle_beta   90.00
_cell.angle_gamma   90.00
#
_symmetry.space_group_name_H-M   'P 1'
#
loop_
_entity.id
_entity.type
_entity.pdbx_description
1 polymer ?
#
loop_
_entity_poly.entity_id
_entity_poly.type
_entity_poly.pdbx_seq_one_letter_code
_entity_poly.pdbx_strand_id
1 'polypeptide(L)'
;LIQKLYGVESRVKDKSVDDKYTTRQQASVPILDKLKAWLEQNQPNLVGNTKLIEAANYLANQWHKLIRYVDDGRLSIDNNRAERAVKPFVIGR
;
A
#
# COMPACT_ATOMS: atom_id res chain seq x y z
N LEU A 1 -8.83 7.69 0.04
CA LEU A 1 -7.84 7.30 1.08
C LEU A 1 -6.42 7.21 0.50
N ILE A 2 -6.24 6.55 -0.64
CA ILE A 2 -4.93 6.35 -1.30
C ILE A 2 -4.22 7.68 -1.66
N GLN A 3 -4.93 8.67 -2.22
CA GLN A 3 -4.32 9.99 -2.52
C GLN A 3 -3.72 10.69 -1.29
N LYS A 4 -4.30 10.50 -0.10
CA LYS A 4 -3.76 11.11 1.12
C LYS A 4 -2.40 10.51 1.47
N LEU A 5 -2.22 9.21 1.27
CA LEU A 5 -0.94 8.53 1.47
C LEU A 5 0.14 9.05 0.50
N TYR A 6 -0.20 9.21 -0.78
CA TYR A 6 0.73 9.82 -1.75
C TYR A 6 1.08 11.27 -1.41
N GLY A 7 0.14 12.02 -0.85
CA GLY A 7 0.39 13.37 -0.33
C GLY A 7 1.39 13.37 0.84
N VAL A 8 1.32 12.38 1.74
CA VAL A 8 2.30 12.19 2.81
C VAL A 8 3.66 11.83 2.23
N GLU A 9 3.72 10.86 1.31
CA GLU A 9 4.97 10.42 0.66
C GLU A 9 5.68 11.56 -0.06
N SER A 10 4.93 12.43 -0.75
CA SER A 10 5.50 13.59 -1.42
C SER A 10 6.11 14.61 -0.45
N ARG A 11 5.62 14.70 0.79
CA ARG A 11 6.14 15.62 1.82
C ARG A 11 7.37 15.09 2.54
N VAL A 12 7.53 13.77 2.56
CA VAL A 12 8.65 13.11 3.24
C VAL A 12 9.77 12.70 2.29
N LYS A 13 9.56 12.77 0.97
CA LYS A 13 10.52 12.31 -0.06
C LYS A 13 11.97 12.76 0.18
N ASP A 14 12.15 14.05 0.47
CA ASP A 14 13.46 14.70 0.66
C ASP A 14 13.93 14.74 2.13
N LYS A 15 13.18 14.11 3.05
CA LYS A 15 13.53 14.05 4.48
C LYS A 15 14.40 12.84 4.84
N SER A 16 15.00 12.89 6.03
CA SER A 16 15.75 11.78 6.61
C SER A 16 14.84 10.56 6.86
N VAL A 17 15.45 9.39 7.02
CA VAL A 17 14.73 8.11 7.27
C VAL A 17 13.92 8.18 8.57
N ASP A 18 14.45 8.86 9.58
CA ASP A 18 13.80 9.03 10.89
C ASP A 18 12.56 9.94 10.82
N ASP A 19 12.68 11.09 10.14
CA ASP A 19 11.55 11.97 9.84
C ASP A 19 10.47 11.29 9.00
N LYS A 20 10.90 10.47 8.02
CA LYS A 20 10.01 9.66 7.19
C LYS A 20 9.21 8.69 8.06
N TYR A 21 9.89 7.96 8.94
CA TYR A 21 9.25 7.03 9.89
C TYR A 21 8.23 7.77 10.76
N THR A 22 8.64 8.84 11.44
CA THR A 22 7.77 9.61 12.34
C THR A 22 6.53 10.12 11.62
N THR A 23 6.70 10.70 10.43
CA THR A 23 5.58 11.23 9.64
C THR A 23 4.66 10.11 9.15
N ARG A 24 5.21 8.96 8.72
CA ARG A 24 4.42 7.79 8.29
C ARG A 24 3.65 7.19 9.47
N GLN A 25 4.22 7.11 10.66
CA GLN A 25 3.54 6.64 11.86
C GLN A 25 2.36 7.57 12.24
N GLN A 26 2.54 8.88 12.17
CA GLN A 26 1.50 9.84 12.55
C GLN A 26 0.40 10.00 11.49
N ALA A 27 0.75 9.96 10.20
CA ALA A 27 -0.17 10.27 9.12
C ALA A 27 -0.61 9.05 8.31
N SER A 28 0.31 8.13 7.99
CA SER A 28 0.02 6.98 7.11
C SER A 28 -0.63 5.82 7.85
N VAL A 29 -0.16 5.46 9.05
CA VAL A 29 -0.73 4.36 9.85
C VAL A 29 -2.22 4.51 10.14
N PRO A 30 -2.75 5.66 10.60
CA PRO A 30 -4.19 5.78 10.84
C PRO A 30 -5.02 5.71 9.55
N ILE A 31 -4.44 6.04 8.39
CA ILE A 31 -5.12 5.89 7.09
C ILE A 31 -5.13 4.43 6.67
N LEU A 32 -4.03 3.71 6.88
CA LEU A 32 -3.92 2.27 6.62
C LEU A 32 -4.89 1.50 7.51
N ASP A 33 -4.96 1.82 8.79
CA ASP A 33 -5.88 1.17 9.73
C ASP A 33 -7.34 1.33 9.30
N LYS A 34 -7.74 2.55 8.91
CA LYS A 34 -9.08 2.79 8.31
C LYS A 34 -9.33 1.98 7.05
N LEU A 35 -8.31 1.83 6.21
CA LEU A 35 -8.42 1.06 4.97
C LEU A 35 -8.52 -0.44 5.26
N LYS A 36 -7.81 -0.93 6.27
CA LYS A 36 -7.91 -2.31 6.77
C LYS A 36 -9.31 -2.60 7.30
N ALA A 37 -9.82 -1.74 8.19
CA ALA A 37 -11.15 -1.86 8.75
C ALA A 37 -12.23 -1.84 7.66
N TRP A 38 -12.07 -0.96 6.66
CA TRP A 38 -12.95 -0.95 5.49
C TRP A 38 -12.88 -2.25 4.70
N LEU A 39 -11.67 -2.80 4.48
CA LEU A 39 -11.48 -4.06 3.76
C LEU A 39 -12.15 -5.22 4.51
N GLU A 40 -11.90 -5.37 5.81
CA GLU A 40 -12.47 -6.45 6.65
C GLU A 40 -14.01 -6.39 6.70
N GLN A 41 -14.60 -5.18 6.68
CA GLN A 41 -16.06 -5.00 6.64
C GLN A 41 -16.67 -5.25 5.27
N ASN A 42 -15.96 -4.96 4.18
CA ASN A 42 -16.49 -5.09 2.82
C ASN A 42 -16.22 -6.48 2.23
N GLN A 43 -15.17 -7.18 2.65
CA GLN A 43 -14.82 -8.53 2.17
C GLN A 43 -15.99 -9.54 2.23
N PRO A 44 -16.79 -9.64 3.31
CA PRO A 44 -17.96 -10.52 3.34
C PRO A 44 -19.14 -10.01 2.49
N ASN A 45 -19.18 -8.73 2.17
CA ASN A 45 -20.24 -8.10 1.36
C ASN A 45 -19.95 -8.16 -0.15
N LEU A 46 -18.75 -8.59 -0.55
CA LEU A 46 -18.39 -8.82 -1.95
C LEU A 46 -19.06 -10.11 -2.44
N VAL A 47 -20.30 -10.01 -2.92
CA VAL A 47 -21.05 -11.15 -3.47
C VAL A 47 -21.15 -11.01 -4.99
N GLY A 48 -20.89 -12.10 -5.72
CA GLY A 48 -21.18 -12.20 -7.16
C GLY A 48 -20.05 -11.85 -8.13
N ASN A 49 -18.90 -11.33 -7.67
CA ASN A 49 -17.76 -11.04 -8.55
C ASN A 49 -16.46 -11.67 -8.03
N THR A 50 -16.20 -12.91 -8.48
CA THR A 50 -15.06 -13.74 -8.03
C THR A 50 -13.71 -13.04 -8.16
N LYS A 51 -13.52 -12.21 -9.20
CA LYS A 51 -12.28 -11.43 -9.38
C LYS A 51 -12.08 -10.36 -8.31
N LEU A 52 -13.16 -9.70 -7.87
CA LEU A 52 -13.09 -8.71 -6.79
C LEU A 52 -12.81 -9.38 -5.45
N ILE A 53 -13.41 -10.55 -5.20
CA ILE A 53 -13.16 -11.35 -3.99
C ILE A 53 -11.70 -11.81 -3.97
N GLU A 54 -11.19 -12.32 -5.09
CA GLU A 54 -9.80 -12.76 -5.21
C GLU A 54 -8.81 -11.61 -5.02
N ALA A 55 -9.10 -10.44 -5.60
CA ALA A 55 -8.29 -9.24 -5.40
C ALA A 55 -8.31 -8.74 -3.93
N ALA A 56 -9.47 -8.78 -3.27
CA ALA A 56 -9.60 -8.41 -1.86
C ALA A 56 -8.85 -9.39 -0.95
N ASN A 57 -8.96 -10.69 -1.19
CA ASN A 57 -8.21 -11.72 -0.48
C ASN A 57 -6.70 -11.58 -0.71
N TYR A 58 -6.29 -11.29 -1.94
CA TYR A 58 -4.88 -11.03 -2.25
C TYR A 58 -4.37 -9.80 -1.51
N LEU A 59 -5.13 -8.69 -1.49
CA LEU A 59 -4.79 -7.48 -0.75
C LEU A 59 -4.67 -7.77 0.76
N ALA A 60 -5.61 -8.51 1.34
CA ALA A 60 -5.57 -8.90 2.75
C ALA A 60 -4.33 -9.76 3.06
N ASN A 61 -3.99 -10.72 2.19
CA ASN A 61 -2.80 -11.55 2.33
C ASN A 61 -1.50 -10.74 2.22
N GLN A 62 -1.45 -9.74 1.34
CA GLN A 62 -0.28 -8.86 1.20
C GLN A 62 -0.25 -7.71 2.22
N TRP A 63 -1.29 -7.55 3.06
CA TRP A 63 -1.41 -6.43 3.99
C TRP A 63 -0.18 -6.27 4.90
N HIS A 64 0.32 -7.38 5.44
CA HIS A 64 1.52 -7.40 6.29
C HIS A 64 2.77 -6.86 5.59
N LYS A 65 2.89 -7.05 4.27
CA LYS A 65 3.99 -6.50 3.47
C LYS A 65 3.76 -5.02 3.17
N LEU A 66 2.50 -4.67 2.89
CA LEU A 66 2.12 -3.30 2.60
C LEU A 66 2.36 -2.39 3.81
N ILE A 67 2.01 -2.78 5.03
CA ILE A 67 2.30 -1.93 6.20
C ILE A 67 3.80 -1.82 6.49
N ARG A 68 4.66 -2.70 5.95
CA ARG A 68 6.09 -2.70 6.26
C ARG A 68 6.82 -1.47 5.72
N TYR A 69 6.29 -0.79 4.69
CA TYR A 69 6.89 0.46 4.22
C TYR A 69 6.74 1.60 5.24
N VAL A 70 5.75 1.55 6.14
CA VAL A 70 5.65 2.59 7.18
C VAL A 70 6.73 2.44 8.25
N ASP A 71 7.27 1.23 8.41
CA ASP A 71 8.32 0.91 9.36
C ASP A 71 9.73 1.19 8.79
N ASP A 72 9.93 0.91 7.50
CA ASP A 72 11.21 1.15 6.83
C ASP A 72 11.14 2.32 5.83
N GLY A 73 11.84 3.41 6.16
CA GLY A 73 11.92 4.62 5.34
C GLY A 73 12.57 4.46 3.95
N ARG A 74 13.21 3.31 3.66
CA ARG A 74 13.80 2.97 2.35
C ARG A 74 12.78 2.29 1.43
N LEU A 75 11.73 1.71 2.00
CA LEU A 75 10.65 1.09 1.25
C LEU A 75 9.70 2.15 0.69
N SER A 76 9.24 1.88 -0.53
CA SER A 76 8.24 2.68 -1.23
C SER A 76 6.83 2.19 -0.88
N ILE A 77 5.85 3.09 -0.90
CA ILE A 77 4.44 2.77 -0.63
C ILE A 77 3.85 1.76 -1.62
N ASP A 78 4.36 1.73 -2.85
CA ASP A 78 3.88 0.85 -3.90
C ASP A 78 5.01 0.06 -4.56
N ASN A 79 4.64 -1.09 -5.12
CA ASN A 79 5.54 -1.96 -5.86
C ASN A 79 5.70 -1.54 -7.33
N ASN A 80 5.15 -0.38 -7.72
CA ASN A 80 5.11 0.08 -9.11
C ASN A 80 6.54 0.21 -9.69
N ARG A 81 7.52 0.53 -8.84
CA ARG A 81 8.94 0.55 -9.25
C ARG A 81 9.44 -0.84 -9.66
N ALA A 82 9.13 -1.89 -8.89
CA ALA A 82 9.52 -3.26 -9.25
C ALA A 82 8.72 -3.77 -10.44
N GLU A 83 7.42 -3.49 -10.51
CA GLU A 83 6.58 -3.85 -11.66
C GLU A 83 7.04 -3.18 -12.95
N ARG A 84 7.45 -1.90 -12.91
CA ARG A 84 8.07 -1.21 -14.05
C ARG A 84 9.44 -1.79 -14.40
N ALA A 85 10.23 -2.22 -13.42
CA ALA A 85 11.54 -2.83 -13.65
C ALA A 85 11.44 -4.23 -14.26
N VAL A 86 10.37 -4.97 -13.95
CA VAL A 86 10.10 -6.32 -14.48
C VAL A 86 9.30 -6.27 -15.79
N LYS A 87 8.52 -5.21 -16.05
CA LYS A 87 7.79 -5.00 -17.31
C LYS A 87 8.61 -5.21 -18.59
N PRO A 88 9.86 -4.72 -18.73
CA PRO A 88 10.66 -4.99 -19.94
C PRO A 88 11.02 -6.47 -20.15
N PHE A 89 10.89 -7.32 -19.14
CA PHE A 89 11.15 -8.77 -19.23
C PHE A 89 9.87 -9.60 -19.44
N VAL A 90 8.70 -9.04 -19.17
CA VAL A 90 7.40 -9.73 -19.24
C VAL A 90 6.55 -9.27 -20.44
N ILE A 91 6.84 -8.09 -21.01
CA ILE A 91 6.34 -7.70 -22.32
C ILE A 91 7.15 -8.48 -23.37
N GLY A 92 6.74 -9.73 -23.58
CA GLY A 92 7.24 -10.59 -24.63
C GLY A 92 6.77 -10.14 -26.01
N ARG A 93 7.66 -10.37 -26.96
CA ARG A 93 7.34 -10.75 -28.33
C ARG A 93 6.39 -11.94 -28.37
#